data_AF-A0A7Y6Y053-F1
#
_entry.id   AF-A0A7Y6Y053-F1
#
_cell.length_a   1.000
_cell.length_b   1.000
_cell.length_c   1.000
_cell.angle_alpha   90.00
_cell.angle_beta   90.00
_cell.angle_gamma   90.00
#
_symmetry.space_group_name_H-M   'P 1'
#
loop_
_entity.id
_entity.type
_entity.pdbx_description
1 polymer ?
#
loop_
_entity_poly.entity_id
_entity_poly.type
_entity_poly.pdbx_seq_one_letter_code
_entity_poly.pdbx_strand_id
1 'polypeptide(L)'
;MFLVTGWGETADGQDGGAIFREFLGKTYHKPHDSLDQSINYQAGAKFAYVNWLILDAVANGDERPTWNEGDFFGRAFGGLGADLDTAR
;
A
#
# COMPACT_ATOMS: atom_id res chain seq x y z
N MET A 1 7.04 1.54 0.92
CA MET A 1 5.62 1.86 0.66
C MET A 1 4.80 0.62 0.94
N PHE A 2 3.78 0.70 1.80
CA PHE A 2 2.85 -0.40 2.10
C PHE A 2 1.48 -0.01 1.55
N LEU A 3 1.07 -0.66 0.45
CA LEU A 3 -0.20 -0.39 -0.21
C LEU A 3 -1.23 -1.41 0.26
N VAL A 4 -2.26 -0.92 0.97
CA VAL A 4 -3.40 -1.73 1.41
C VAL A 4 -4.59 -1.40 0.51
N THR A 5 -4.58 -1.97 -0.69
CA THR A 5 -5.68 -1.83 -1.66
C THR A 5 -6.72 -2.92 -1.44
N GLY A 6 -8.01 -2.58 -1.55
CA GLY A 6 -9.11 -3.57 -1.47
C GLY A 6 -9.73 -3.75 -0.08
N TRP A 7 -9.82 -2.68 0.71
CA TRP A 7 -10.39 -2.69 2.08
C TRP A 7 -11.93 -2.71 2.15
N GLY A 8 -12.61 -2.48 1.03
CA GLY A 8 -14.06 -2.37 0.95
C GLY A 8 -14.79 -3.70 0.73
N GLU A 9 -16.08 -3.59 0.40
CA GLU A 9 -16.91 -4.73 0.01
C GLU A 9 -16.30 -5.48 -1.18
N THR A 10 -16.27 -6.81 -1.12
CA THR A 10 -15.78 -7.67 -2.18
C THR A 10 -16.82 -7.79 -3.30
N ALA A 11 -16.42 -8.32 -4.46
CA ALA A 11 -17.31 -8.45 -5.61
C ALA A 11 -18.52 -9.38 -5.36
N ASP A 12 -18.42 -10.25 -4.37
CA ASP A 12 -19.44 -11.18 -3.89
C ASP A 12 -20.17 -10.67 -2.63
N GLY A 13 -20.02 -9.39 -2.27
CA GLY A 13 -20.79 -8.75 -1.22
C GLY A 13 -20.29 -9.00 0.21
N GLN A 14 -19.07 -9.50 0.37
CA GLN A 14 -18.49 -9.73 1.70
C GLN A 14 -17.75 -8.47 2.21
N ASP A 15 -17.70 -8.29 3.53
CA ASP A 15 -16.89 -7.24 4.16
C ASP A 15 -15.40 -7.62 4.10
N GLY A 16 -14.68 -7.07 3.12
CA GLY A 16 -13.24 -7.31 2.94
C GLY A 16 -12.41 -6.88 4.15
N GLY A 17 -12.83 -5.84 4.86
CA GLY A 17 -12.19 -5.40 6.10
C GLY A 17 -12.36 -6.42 7.23
N ALA A 18 -13.54 -7.05 7.35
CA ALA A 18 -13.78 -8.10 8.33
C ALA A 18 -12.94 -9.35 8.04
N ILE A 19 -12.89 -9.78 6.77
CA ILE A 19 -12.05 -10.90 6.31
C ILE A 19 -10.58 -10.63 6.63
N PHE A 20 -10.08 -9.43 6.32
CA PHE A 20 -8.70 -9.05 6.61
C PHE A 20 -8.38 -9.08 8.11
N ARG A 21 -9.26 -8.52 8.96
CA ARG A 21 -9.09 -8.53 10.42
C ARG A 21 -9.15 -9.94 11.00
N GLU A 22 -10.02 -10.80 10.47
CA GLU A 22 -10.08 -12.19 10.86
C GLU A 22 -8.79 -12.93 10.53
N PHE A 23 -8.25 -12.75 9.32
CA PHE A 23 -6.96 -13.32 8.93
C PHE A 23 -5.85 -12.87 9.88
N LEU A 24 -5.75 -11.57 10.18
CA LEU A 24 -4.73 -11.06 11.11
C LEU A 24 -4.86 -11.63 12.53
N GLY A 25 -6.08 -11.79 13.05
CA GLY A 25 -6.30 -12.28 14.41
C GLY A 25 -6.15 -13.81 14.52
N LYS A 26 -6.59 -14.54 13.50
CA LYS A 26 -6.72 -16.00 13.56
C LYS A 26 -5.62 -16.75 12.84
N THR A 27 -5.02 -16.20 11.80
CA THR A 27 -4.15 -16.94 10.89
C THR A 27 -2.74 -16.38 10.79
N TYR A 28 -2.58 -15.08 10.61
CA TYR A 28 -1.29 -14.42 10.42
C TYR A 28 -0.25 -14.83 11.49
N HIS A 29 0.98 -15.15 11.07
CA HIS A 29 2.08 -15.63 11.93
C HIS A 29 1.79 -16.93 12.72
N LYS A 30 0.90 -17.80 12.23
CA LYS A 30 0.62 -19.11 12.85
C LYS A 30 0.98 -20.27 11.92
N PRO A 31 1.12 -21.50 12.43
CA PRO A 31 1.51 -22.65 11.59
C PRO A 31 0.58 -22.95 10.41
N HIS A 32 -0.69 -22.54 10.49
CA HIS A 32 -1.67 -22.71 9.42
C HIS A 32 -1.75 -21.51 8.45
N ASP A 33 -0.86 -20.53 8.59
CA ASP A 33 -0.60 -19.51 7.56
C ASP A 33 0.23 -20.14 6.43
N SER A 34 -0.42 -21.06 5.70
CA SER A 34 0.19 -21.87 4.63
C SER A 34 -0.54 -21.70 3.31
N LEU A 35 0.01 -22.31 2.26
CA LEU A 35 -0.61 -22.36 0.93
C LEU A 35 -1.80 -23.33 0.85
N ASP A 36 -2.07 -24.12 1.91
CA ASP A 36 -3.19 -25.06 1.95
C ASP A 36 -4.53 -24.36 2.28
N GLN A 37 -4.49 -23.07 2.60
CA GLN A 37 -5.67 -22.24 2.78
C GLN A 37 -6.46 -22.13 1.46
N SER A 38 -7.75 -21.81 1.56
CA SER A 38 -8.60 -21.49 0.41
C SER A 38 -8.27 -20.10 -0.17
N ILE A 39 -7.05 -19.94 -0.68
CA ILE A 39 -6.55 -18.66 -1.22
C ILE A 39 -7.34 -18.29 -2.48
N ASN A 40 -7.93 -17.10 -2.47
CA ASN A 40 -8.53 -16.52 -3.66
C ASN A 40 -7.45 -15.91 -4.58
N TYR A 41 -6.88 -16.73 -5.45
CA TYR A 41 -5.82 -16.29 -6.38
C TYR A 41 -6.28 -15.24 -7.39
N GLN A 42 -7.58 -15.19 -7.73
CA GLN A 42 -8.11 -14.14 -8.61
C GLN A 42 -8.10 -12.78 -7.92
N ALA A 43 -8.47 -12.73 -6.65
CA ALA A 43 -8.31 -11.53 -5.82
C ALA A 43 -6.82 -11.15 -5.69
N GLY A 44 -5.93 -12.12 -5.49
CA GLY A 44 -4.48 -11.91 -5.46
C GLY A 44 -3.92 -11.31 -6.76
N ALA A 45 -4.34 -11.83 -7.92
CA ALA A 45 -3.95 -11.29 -9.23
C ALA A 45 -4.46 -9.86 -9.43
N LYS A 46 -5.72 -9.57 -9.05
CA LYS A 46 -6.28 -8.22 -9.08
C LYS A 46 -5.52 -7.27 -8.16
N PHE A 47 -5.17 -7.70 -6.95
CA PHE A 47 -4.36 -6.94 -6.01
C PHE A 47 -3.00 -6.59 -6.63
N ALA A 48 -2.28 -7.58 -7.17
CA ALA A 48 -0.99 -7.37 -7.81
C ALA A 48 -1.08 -6.39 -9.00
N TYR A 49 -2.10 -6.55 -9.84
CA TYR A 49 -2.30 -5.69 -11.01
C TYR A 49 -2.59 -4.23 -10.65
N VAL A 50 -3.44 -3.97 -9.65
CA VAL A 50 -3.72 -2.60 -9.18
C VAL A 50 -2.46 -1.96 -8.60
N ASN A 51 -1.66 -2.69 -7.83
CA ASN A 51 -0.40 -2.18 -7.29
C ASN A 51 0.60 -1.88 -8.39
N TRP A 52 0.67 -2.72 -9.42
CA TRP A 52 1.49 -2.45 -10.59
C TRP A 52 1.04 -1.18 -11.33
N LEU A 53 -0.26 -0.97 -11.54
CA LEU A 53 -0.78 0.25 -12.18
C LEU A 53 -0.43 1.52 -11.38
N ILE A 54 -0.52 1.48 -10.05
CA ILE A 54 -0.12 2.60 -9.19
C ILE A 54 1.38 2.89 -9.35
N LEU A 55 2.21 1.85 -9.29
CA LEU A 55 3.66 1.99 -9.44
C LEU A 55 4.04 2.53 -10.81
N ASP A 56 3.41 2.03 -11.87
CA ASP A 56 3.63 2.47 -13.25
C ASP A 56 3.29 3.95 -13.41
N ALA A 57 2.11 4.36 -12.92
CA ALA A 57 1.68 5.76 -12.98
C ALA A 57 2.62 6.70 -12.19
N VAL A 58 3.10 6.29 -11.02
CA VAL A 58 4.01 7.10 -10.19
C VAL A 58 5.42 7.15 -10.78
N ALA A 59 5.91 6.04 -11.34
CA ALA A 59 7.27 5.95 -11.86
C ALA A 59 7.44 6.62 -13.23
N ASN A 60 6.39 6.59 -14.05
CA ASN A 60 6.40 7.09 -15.43
C ASN A 60 5.64 8.41 -15.61
N GLY A 61 5.24 9.09 -14.53
CA GLY A 61 4.63 10.42 -14.60
C GLY A 61 5.59 11.47 -15.16
N ASP A 62 5.07 12.44 -15.91
CA ASP A 62 5.86 13.53 -16.52
C ASP A 62 6.60 14.37 -15.45
N GLU A 63 5.97 14.55 -14.30
CA GLU A 63 6.53 15.26 -13.16
C GLU A 63 7.05 14.27 -12.12
N ARG A 64 8.21 14.61 -11.52
CA ARG A 64 8.77 13.84 -10.42
C ARG A 64 7.84 13.93 -9.19
N PRO A 65 7.53 12.83 -8.50
CA PRO A 65 6.80 12.87 -7.24
C PRO A 65 7.49 13.78 -6.22
N THR A 66 6.71 14.68 -5.60
CA THR A 66 7.17 15.58 -4.55
C THR A 66 6.54 15.23 -3.21
N TRP A 67 7.20 15.63 -2.12
CA TRP A 67 6.58 15.58 -0.80
C TRP A 67 5.45 16.60 -0.70
N ASN A 68 4.42 16.26 0.07
CA ASN A 68 3.37 17.23 0.42
C ASN A 68 3.93 18.31 1.34
N GLU A 69 3.37 19.52 1.27
CA GLU A 69 3.73 20.60 2.19
C GLU A 69 3.50 20.17 3.65
N GLY A 70 4.49 20.42 4.51
CA GLY A 70 4.44 20.05 5.93
C GLY A 70 4.72 18.58 6.24
N ASP A 71 4.95 17.72 5.24
CA ASP A 71 5.24 16.30 5.45
C ASP A 71 6.53 16.11 6.27
N PHE A 72 6.48 15.22 7.28
CA PHE A 72 7.63 14.92 8.13
C PHE A 72 8.83 14.40 7.33
N PHE A 73 8.58 13.45 6.42
CA PHE A 73 9.63 12.85 5.59
C PHE A 73 10.15 13.84 4.56
N GLY A 74 9.28 14.71 4.03
CA GLY A 74 9.71 15.83 3.21
C GLY A 74 10.68 16.76 3.93
N ARG A 75 10.38 17.13 5.18
CA ARG A 75 11.29 17.96 6.00
C ARG A 75 12.57 17.24 6.39
N ALA A 76 12.48 15.97 6.76
CA ALA A 76 13.62 15.20 7.25
C ALA A 76 14.57 14.73 6.13
N PHE A 77 14.06 14.49 4.93
CA PHE A 77 14.79 13.78 3.87
C PHE A 77 14.67 14.41 2.46
N GLY A 78 14.06 15.60 2.32
CA GLY A 78 13.64 16.14 1.02
C GLY A 78 14.59 17.02 0.20
N GLY A 79 15.83 17.34 0.61
CA GLY A 79 16.71 18.25 -0.17
C GLY A 79 17.27 17.61 -1.47
N LEU A 80 17.53 18.30 -2.60
CA LEU A 80 17.75 19.73 -2.92
C LEU A 80 16.47 20.53 -3.23
N GLY A 81 16.24 21.63 -2.50
CA GLY A 81 15.10 22.55 -2.70
C GLY A 81 14.55 23.14 -1.40
N ALA A 82 14.88 22.55 -0.25
CA ALA A 82 14.67 23.20 1.04
C ALA A 82 15.65 24.36 1.19
N ASP A 83 15.10 25.55 1.40
CA ASP A 83 15.80 26.82 1.52
C ASP A 83 17.05 26.71 2.43
N LEU A 84 18.20 27.14 1.90
CA LEU A 84 19.49 27.08 2.59
C LEU A 84 19.61 28.15 3.69
N ASP A 85 18.62 29.02 3.86
CA ASP A 85 18.70 30.16 4.78
C ASP A 85 18.31 29.87 6.25
N THR A 86 17.73 28.72 6.57
CA THR A 86 17.34 28.40 7.97
C THR A 86 18.30 27.47 8.71
N ALA A 87 19.51 27.24 8.20
CA ALA A 87 20.56 26.50 8.90
C ALA A 87 21.66 27.44 9.43
N ARG A 88 21.29 28.31 10.37
CA ARG A 88 22.21 28.97 11.33
C ARG A 88 21.56 29.08 12.70
#